data_AF-A0AA84ZDI5-F1
#
_entry.id   AF-A0AA84ZDI5-F1
#
_cell.length_a   1.000
_cell.length_b   1.000
_cell.length_c   1.000
_cell.angle_alpha   90.00
_cell.angle_beta   90.00
_cell.angle_gamma   90.00
#
_symmetry.space_group_name_H-M   'P 1'
#
loop_
_entity.id
_entity.type
_entity.pdbx_description
1 polymer ?
#
loop_
_entity_poly.entity_id
_entity_poly.type
_entity_poly.pdbx_seq_one_letter_code
_entity_poly.pdbx_strand_id
1 'polypeptide(L)'
;MKVKLKKKSAKNEEENEEMYVRLGDVPLDILRYNISMQSGIERKETRKSLLLKMGAKKPKNPYINYKELMQNKAKAKAEAEAFAFDRSASFVNKKLPLKQAKKKRKNQQKDRPRKKNIISFLFNRVLIWGLVV
;
A
#
# COMPACT_ATOMS: atom_id res chain seq x y z
N MET A 1 66.39 -9.75 2.31
CA MET A 1 65.69 -9.80 1.01
C MET A 1 64.27 -10.32 1.25
N LYS A 2 63.22 -9.59 0.89
CA LYS A 2 61.82 -10.04 1.02
C LYS A 2 61.27 -10.33 -0.38
N VAL A 3 60.94 -11.60 -0.62
CA VAL A 3 60.51 -12.15 -1.90
C VAL A 3 59.04 -11.78 -2.15
N LYS A 4 58.75 -11.22 -3.33
CA LYS A 4 57.39 -10.91 -3.79
C LYS A 4 56.64 -12.22 -4.06
N LEU A 5 55.53 -12.46 -3.38
CA LEU A 5 54.61 -13.55 -3.73
C LEU A 5 53.86 -13.15 -5.02
N LYS A 6 54.10 -13.91 -6.09
CA LYS A 6 53.43 -13.75 -7.38
C LYS A 6 51.94 -14.06 -7.24
N LYS A 7 51.11 -13.25 -7.92
CA LYS A 7 49.69 -13.49 -8.17
C LYS A 7 49.49 -14.92 -8.70
N LYS A 8 48.66 -15.72 -8.03
CA LYS A 8 48.02 -16.87 -8.67
C LYS A 8 46.91 -16.34 -9.56
N SER A 9 47.07 -16.50 -10.87
CA SER A 9 46.01 -16.42 -11.86
C SER A 9 45.02 -17.55 -11.56
N ALA A 10 43.81 -17.21 -11.14
CA ALA A 10 42.71 -18.17 -11.07
C ALA A 10 42.34 -18.55 -12.51
N LYS A 11 42.37 -19.86 -12.78
CA LYS A 11 41.90 -20.45 -14.03
C LYS A 11 40.39 -20.20 -14.13
N ASN A 12 39.96 -19.75 -15.31
CA ASN A 12 38.56 -19.74 -15.72
C ASN A 12 38.15 -21.19 -15.98
N GLU A 13 37.42 -21.79 -15.05
CA GLU A 13 36.60 -22.96 -15.31
C GLU A 13 35.17 -22.44 -15.35
N GLU A 14 34.61 -22.34 -16.56
CA GLU A 14 33.20 -22.04 -16.80
C GLU A 14 32.39 -23.28 -16.38
N GLU A 15 32.26 -23.47 -15.09
CA GLU A 15 31.19 -24.30 -14.55
C GLU A 15 29.89 -23.55 -14.86
N ASN A 16 29.05 -24.13 -15.73
CA ASN A 16 27.69 -23.69 -15.94
C ASN A 16 26.90 -23.93 -14.65
N GLU A 17 27.09 -23.06 -13.66
CA GLU A 17 26.32 -23.05 -12.43
C GLU A 17 24.87 -22.71 -12.80
N GLU A 18 24.00 -23.73 -12.80
CA GLU A 18 22.56 -23.54 -12.94
C GLU A 18 22.04 -22.68 -11.78
N MET A 19 21.86 -21.38 -12.04
CA MET A 19 21.33 -20.45 -11.06
C MET A 19 19.80 -20.57 -10.97
N TYR A 20 19.29 -21.21 -9.92
CA TYR A 20 17.86 -21.28 -9.64
C TYR A 20 17.35 -19.93 -9.15
N VAL A 21 16.66 -19.17 -10.02
CA VAL A 21 16.06 -17.87 -9.69
C VAL A 21 14.56 -18.02 -9.44
N ARG A 22 14.07 -17.44 -8.35
CA ARG A 22 12.62 -17.32 -8.11
C ARG A 22 12.03 -16.28 -9.06
N LEU A 23 11.08 -16.69 -9.90
CA LEU A 23 10.46 -15.80 -10.91
C LEU A 23 9.85 -14.51 -10.32
N GLY A 24 9.40 -14.53 -9.07
CA GLY A 24 8.87 -13.35 -8.38
C GLY A 24 9.92 -12.28 -8.03
N ASP A 25 11.18 -12.68 -7.86
CA ASP A 25 12.29 -11.79 -7.48
C ASP A 25 12.99 -11.21 -8.71
N VAL A 26 12.87 -11.85 -9.88
CA VAL A 26 13.48 -11.41 -11.15
C VAL A 26 13.25 -9.93 -11.47
N PRO A 27 12.03 -9.37 -11.37
CA PRO A 27 11.82 -7.95 -11.65
C PRO A 27 12.59 -7.04 -10.69
N LEU A 28 12.69 -7.46 -9.43
CA LEU A 28 13.39 -6.72 -8.40
C LEU A 28 14.91 -6.80 -8.58
N ASP A 29 15.43 -7.93 -9.05
CA ASP A 29 16.84 -8.13 -9.35
C ASP A 29 17.29 -7.33 -10.58
N ILE A 30 16.46 -7.26 -11.63
CA ILE A 30 16.70 -6.36 -12.77
C ILE A 30 16.81 -4.91 -12.28
N LEU A 31 15.92 -4.48 -11.38
CA LEU A 31 15.97 -3.14 -10.80
C LEU A 31 17.24 -2.93 -9.95
N ARG A 32 17.68 -3.93 -9.18
CA ARG A 32 18.96 -3.87 -8.44
C ARG A 32 20.14 -3.71 -9.38
N TYR A 33 20.17 -4.46 -10.48
CA TYR A 33 21.21 -4.37 -11.49
C TYR A 33 21.25 -3.00 -12.16
N ASN A 34 20.10 -2.47 -12.58
CA ASN A 34 20.02 -1.14 -13.19
C ASN A 34 20.52 -0.03 -12.23
N ILE A 35 20.17 -0.12 -10.94
CA ILE A 35 20.68 0.81 -9.92
C ILE A 35 22.18 0.62 -9.69
N SER A 36 22.72 -0.58 -9.88
CA SER A 36 24.15 -0.82 -9.73
C SER A 36 24.99 -0.08 -10.78
N MET A 37 24.42 0.12 -11.98
CA MET A 37 25.02 0.86 -13.10
C MET A 37 24.97 2.38 -12.89
N GLN A 38 24.07 2.88 -12.04
CA GLN A 38 23.98 4.31 -11.71
C GLN A 38 25.09 4.75 -10.74
N SER A 39 25.41 6.04 -10.71
CA SER A 39 26.36 6.62 -9.76
C SER A 39 25.78 7.85 -9.04
N GLY A 40 26.42 8.29 -7.96
CA GLY A 40 26.05 9.53 -7.27
C GLY A 40 24.83 9.45 -6.33
N ILE A 41 24.15 10.59 -6.20
CA ILE A 41 23.03 10.81 -5.25
C ILE A 41 21.77 10.09 -5.75
N GLU A 42 21.49 10.15 -7.05
CA GLU A 42 20.34 9.51 -7.69
C GLU A 42 20.31 8.01 -7.41
N ARG A 43 21.47 7.34 -7.47
CA ARG A 43 21.61 5.92 -7.10
C ARG A 43 21.11 5.63 -5.69
N LYS A 44 21.39 6.52 -4.72
CA LYS A 44 21.00 6.33 -3.32
C LYS A 44 19.50 6.47 -3.16
N GLU A 45 18.87 7.37 -3.91
CA GLU A 45 17.43 7.60 -3.88
C GLU A 45 16.66 6.47 -4.58
N THR A 46 17.12 6.04 -5.76
CA THR A 46 16.55 4.89 -6.47
C THR A 46 16.67 3.62 -5.63
N ARG A 47 17.83 3.40 -4.99
CA ARG A 47 18.02 2.28 -4.04
C ARG A 47 17.07 2.34 -2.86
N LYS A 48 16.91 3.52 -2.23
CA LYS A 48 15.98 3.70 -1.10
C LYS A 48 14.54 3.36 -1.52
N SER A 49 14.08 3.88 -2.65
CA SER A 49 12.73 3.62 -3.14
C SER A 49 12.48 2.14 -3.46
N LEU A 50 13.47 1.45 -4.05
CA LEU A 50 13.39 0.02 -4.32
C LEU A 50 13.28 -0.80 -3.02
N LEU A 51 14.12 -0.48 -2.03
CA LEU A 51 14.09 -1.16 -0.73
C LEU A 51 12.74 -0.99 -0.04
N LEU A 52 12.14 0.20 -0.11
CA LEU A 52 10.80 0.42 0.43
C LEU A 52 9.74 -0.45 -0.27
N LYS A 53 9.83 -0.66 -1.59
CA LYS A 53 8.95 -1.58 -2.34
C LYS A 53 9.15 -3.04 -1.94
N MET A 54 10.38 -3.42 -1.60
CA MET A 54 10.72 -4.77 -1.11
C MET A 54 10.26 -5.03 0.34
N GLY A 55 9.59 -4.07 1.00
CA GLY A 55 9.13 -4.21 2.38
C GLY A 55 10.18 -3.81 3.42
N ALA A 56 11.24 -3.10 3.02
CA ALA A 56 12.16 -2.53 4.00
C ALA A 56 11.42 -1.53 4.91
N LYS A 57 11.89 -1.44 6.16
CA LYS A 57 11.33 -0.51 7.15
C LYS A 57 11.45 0.93 6.65
N LYS A 58 10.36 1.69 6.76
CA LYS A 58 10.33 3.12 6.43
C LYS A 58 11.35 3.90 7.27
N PRO A 59 11.97 4.96 6.70
CA PRO A 59 12.86 5.82 7.48
C PRO A 59 12.12 6.42 8.67
N LYS A 60 12.85 6.68 9.76
CA LYS A 60 12.27 7.33 10.95
C LYS A 60 11.85 8.75 10.56
N ASN A 61 10.62 9.12 10.88
CA ASN A 61 10.16 10.48 10.67
C ASN A 61 11.06 11.46 11.44
N PRO A 62 11.36 12.65 10.88
CA PRO A 62 12.10 13.67 11.60
C PRO A 62 11.35 14.05 12.88
N TYR A 63 12.08 14.55 13.87
CA TYR A 63 11.47 15.14 15.05
C TYR A 63 10.60 16.34 14.64
N ILE A 64 9.41 16.43 15.21
CA ILE A 64 8.47 17.51 14.91
C ILE A 64 8.24 18.29 16.21
N ASN A 65 8.53 19.59 16.17
CA ASN A 65 8.14 20.50 17.24
C ASN A 65 6.62 20.73 17.20
N TYR A 66 5.92 20.36 18.27
CA TYR A 66 4.46 20.45 18.32
C TYR A 66 3.94 21.88 18.19
N LYS A 67 4.66 22.87 18.73
CA LYS A 67 4.27 24.28 18.62
C LYS A 67 4.26 24.74 17.16
N GLU A 68 5.31 24.40 16.42
CA GLU A 68 5.44 24.71 14.99
C GLU A 68 4.40 23.95 14.15
N LEU A 69 4.16 22.67 14.48
CA LEU A 69 3.12 21.87 13.80
C LEU A 69 1.74 22.52 13.93
N MET A 70 1.39 23.00 15.12
CA MET A 70 0.09 23.65 15.36
C MET A 70 -0.01 25.00 14.63
N GLN A 71 1.06 25.79 14.61
CA GLN A 71 1.11 27.04 13.85
C GLN A 71 0.97 26.79 12.35
N ASN A 72 1.65 25.79 11.80
CA ASN A 72 1.58 25.45 10.38
C ASN A 72 0.18 24.93 10.00
N LYS A 73 -0.46 24.13 10.85
CA LYS A 73 -1.85 23.70 10.65
C LYS A 73 -2.82 24.88 10.62
N ALA A 74 -2.64 25.86 11.52
CA ALA A 74 -3.47 27.05 11.54
C ALA A 74 -3.28 27.90 10.28
N LYS A 75 -2.03 28.11 9.84
CA LYS A 75 -1.71 28.82 8.60
C LYS A 75 -2.30 28.12 7.36
N ALA A 76 -2.09 26.81 7.24
CA ALA A 76 -2.63 26.04 6.11
C ALA A 76 -4.16 26.07 6.05
N LYS A 77 -4.85 26.07 7.21
CA LYS A 77 -6.30 26.23 7.27
C LYS A 77 -6.73 27.61 6.79
N ALA A 78 -6.06 28.67 7.24
CA ALA A 78 -6.35 30.03 6.80
C ALA A 78 -6.11 30.22 5.29
N GLU A 79 -5.02 29.67 4.75
CA GLU A 79 -4.73 29.69 3.31
C GLU A 79 -5.78 28.94 2.49
N ALA A 80 -6.23 27.77 2.97
CA ALA A 80 -7.30 27.01 2.32
C ALA A 80 -8.65 27.73 2.35
N GLU A 81 -8.97 28.43 3.44
CA GLU A 81 -10.19 29.24 3.56
C GLU A 81 -10.14 30.47 2.64
N ALA A 82 -9.00 31.16 2.57
CA ALA A 82 -8.79 32.27 1.62
C ALA A 82 -8.96 31.80 0.16
N PHE A 83 -8.35 30.65 -0.19
CA PHE A 83 -8.49 30.07 -1.53
C PHE A 83 -9.94 29.63 -1.84
N ALA A 84 -10.66 29.08 -0.85
CA ALA A 84 -12.06 28.71 -1.00
C ALA A 84 -12.99 29.94 -1.16
N PHE A 85 -12.71 31.02 -0.43
CA PHE A 85 -13.42 32.28 -0.55
C PHE A 85 -13.31 32.85 -1.97
N ASP A 86 -12.09 32.96 -2.52
CA ASP A 86 -11.85 33.45 -3.89
C ASP A 86 -12.54 32.58 -4.95
N ARG A 87 -12.53 31.25 -4.76
CA ARG A 87 -13.20 30.32 -5.67
C ARG A 87 -14.72 30.41 -5.60
N SER A 88 -15.28 30.68 -4.42
CA SER A 88 -16.72 30.89 -4.26
C SER A 88 -17.18 32.25 -4.81
N ALA A 89 -16.39 33.31 -4.63
CA ALA A 89 -16.66 34.63 -5.19
C ALA A 89 -16.69 34.62 -6.73
N SER A 90 -15.82 33.84 -7.37
CA SER A 90 -15.82 33.66 -8.82
C SER A 90 -16.98 32.79 -9.35
N PHE A 91 -17.65 31.99 -8.51
CA PHE A 91 -18.72 31.08 -8.93
C PHE A 91 -20.15 31.67 -8.84
N VAL A 92 -20.34 32.76 -8.09
CA VAL A 92 -21.69 33.31 -7.79
C VAL A 92 -22.34 34.02 -8.99
N ASN A 93 -21.62 34.30 -10.08
CA ASN A 93 -22.17 34.98 -11.27
C ASN A 93 -22.61 34.05 -12.42
N LYS A 94 -23.26 32.93 -12.12
CA LYS A 94 -23.99 32.16 -13.15
C LYS A 94 -25.39 31.79 -12.65
N LYS A 95 -26.33 32.72 -12.79
CA LYS A 95 -27.78 32.44 -12.65
C LYS A 95 -28.22 31.51 -13.79
N LEU A 96 -28.04 30.20 -13.60
CA LEU A 96 -28.70 29.19 -14.41
C LEU A 96 -30.10 28.93 -13.81
N PRO A 97 -31.19 29.02 -14.60
CA PRO A 97 -32.53 28.75 -14.09
C PRO A 97 -32.61 27.27 -13.68
N LEU A 98 -32.95 27.04 -12.41
CA LEU A 98 -33.17 25.72 -11.85
C LEU A 98 -34.42 25.09 -12.50
N LYS A 99 -34.24 24.26 -13.52
CA LYS A 99 -35.31 23.39 -14.02
C LYS A 99 -35.65 22.40 -12.89
N GLN A 100 -36.84 22.55 -12.31
CA GLN A 100 -37.31 21.67 -11.24
C GLN A 100 -37.38 20.22 -11.76
N ALA A 101 -36.50 19.35 -11.24
CA ALA A 101 -36.50 17.95 -11.58
C ALA A 101 -37.76 17.27 -11.00
N LYS A 102 -38.65 16.79 -11.87
CA LYS A 102 -39.84 16.03 -11.44
C LYS A 102 -39.40 14.72 -10.76
N LYS A 103 -39.68 14.58 -9.46
CA LYS A 103 -39.44 13.34 -8.70
C LYS A 103 -40.31 12.20 -9.24
N LYS A 104 -39.70 11.17 -9.84
CA LYS A 104 -40.38 9.89 -10.09
C LYS A 104 -40.48 9.11 -8.77
N ARG A 105 -41.70 8.77 -8.35
CA ARG A 105 -41.97 7.92 -7.20
C ARG A 105 -41.48 6.49 -7.49
N LYS A 106 -40.63 5.95 -6.61
CA LYS A 106 -40.14 4.57 -6.66
C LYS A 106 -41.21 3.68 -6.02
N ASN A 107 -41.88 2.84 -6.80
CA ASN A 107 -42.80 1.83 -6.27
C ASN A 107 -41.98 0.83 -5.43
N GLN A 108 -42.25 0.77 -4.13
CA GLN A 108 -41.71 -0.26 -3.25
C GLN A 108 -42.55 -1.53 -3.44
N GLN A 109 -42.04 -2.46 -4.22
CA GLN A 109 -42.59 -3.82 -4.28
C GLN A 109 -42.14 -4.55 -3.00
N LYS A 110 -43.11 -4.98 -2.19
CA LYS A 110 -42.92 -5.77 -0.97
C LYS A 110 -42.39 -7.15 -1.35
N ASP A 111 -41.08 -7.36 -1.23
CA ASP A 111 -40.54 -8.72 -1.20
C ASP A 111 -40.58 -9.27 0.23
N ARG A 112 -41.56 -10.13 0.51
CA ARG A 112 -41.40 -11.25 1.46
C ARG A 112 -42.29 -12.41 1.01
N PRO A 113 -41.72 -13.63 1.00
CA PRO A 113 -42.19 -14.58 2.00
C PRO A 113 -41.05 -15.07 2.90
N ARG A 114 -41.31 -15.08 4.21
CA ARG A 114 -40.46 -15.70 5.24
C ARG A 114 -40.49 -17.22 5.04
N LYS A 115 -39.37 -17.84 4.66
CA LYS A 115 -39.20 -19.29 4.81
C LYS A 115 -39.04 -19.59 6.32
N LYS A 116 -40.01 -20.31 6.88
CA LYS A 116 -39.91 -20.92 8.21
C LYS A 116 -39.08 -22.20 8.06
N ASN A 117 -37.82 -22.18 8.50
CA ASN A 117 -37.08 -23.42 8.70
C ASN A 117 -37.44 -23.94 10.10
N ILE A 118 -38.33 -24.93 10.13
CA ILE A 118 -38.53 -25.80 11.27
C ILE A 118 -37.38 -26.81 11.21
N ILE A 119 -36.40 -26.69 12.10
CA ILE A 119 -35.53 -27.81 12.48
C ILE A 119 -35.68 -27.94 13.98
N SER A 120 -36.61 -28.81 14.39
CA SER A 120 -36.80 -29.26 15.75
C SER A 120 -36.87 -30.78 15.71
N PHE A 121 -35.73 -31.45 15.70
CA PHE A 121 -35.53 -32.91 15.84
C PHE A 121 -33.99 -33.03 15.83
N LEU A 122 -33.23 -33.42 16.85
CA LEU A 122 -33.42 -34.31 17.99
C LEU A 122 -32.33 -33.99 19.03
N PHE A 123 -32.74 -34.01 20.29
CA PHE A 123 -32.03 -34.61 21.43
C PHE A 123 -30.58 -34.21 21.71
N ASN A 124 -30.48 -33.17 22.53
CA ASN A 124 -29.56 -33.17 23.67
C ASN A 124 -29.90 -34.36 24.59
N ARG A 125 -29.02 -35.34 24.70
CA ARG A 125 -28.78 -36.21 25.88
C ARG A 125 -27.69 -37.22 25.51
N VAL A 126 -26.45 -36.97 25.96
CA VAL A 126 -25.89 -37.68 27.13
C VAL A 126 -25.98 -39.18 26.93
N LEU A 127 -24.96 -39.77 26.29
CA LEU A 127 -24.47 -41.13 26.46
C LEU A 127 -23.42 -41.39 25.37
N ILE A 128 -22.43 -42.23 25.67
CA ILE A 128 -21.29 -42.62 24.81
C ILE A 128 -20.09 -41.65 24.89
N TRP A 129 -19.71 -41.29 26.12
CA TRP A 129 -18.30 -41.28 26.52
C TRP A 129 -18.23 -42.09 27.82
N GLY A 130 -17.92 -43.38 27.70
CA GLY A 130 -17.79 -44.27 28.85
C GLY A 130 -17.79 -45.74 28.46
N LEU A 131 -16.66 -46.39 28.74
CA LEU A 131 -16.36 -47.83 28.70
C LEU A 131 -16.04 -48.46 27.34
N VAL A 132 -14.73 -48.48 27.06
CA VAL A 132 -13.99 -49.75 27.01
C VAL A 132 -14.03 -50.38 28.40
N VAL A 133 -15.01 -51.28 28.63
CA VAL A 133 -14.88 -52.68 29.10
C VAL A 133 -16.05 -53.42 28.45
#